data_AF-A0A6A9T8T6-F1
#
_entry.id   AF-A0A6A9T8T6-F1
#
_cell.length_a   1.000
_cell.length_b   1.000
_cell.length_c   1.000
_cell.angle_alpha   90.00
_cell.angle_beta   90.00
_cell.angle_gamma   90.00
#
_symmetry.space_group_name_H-M   'P 1'
#
loop_
_entity.id
_entity.type
_entity.pdbx_description
1 polymer ?
#
loop_
_entity_poly.entity_id
_entity_poly.type
_entity_poly.pdbx_seq_one_letter_code
_entity_poly.pdbx_strand_id
1 'polypeptide(L)'
;MRLDEFIEFEANERAERRRLAAEKDYAILDHLDSFERRFEEHVSDDAVVGSVSPSIFVGRANYPAVSTGLLSPVGRESAADRFRTSAAWYDEGVSIADVFDRRTSLLNSTRGVDVTSAGAAGTGADTDRSASVHDAWDGWLGVQREVAIADRPVDVEIGLD
;
A
#
# COMPACT_ATOMS: atom_id res chain seq x y z
N MET A 1 -35.71 20.28 31.95
CA MET A 1 -34.32 20.60 31.59
C MET A 1 -34.29 22.07 31.16
N ARG A 2 -33.40 22.88 31.74
CA ARG A 2 -33.31 24.32 31.44
C ARG A 2 -32.32 24.55 30.30
N LEU A 3 -32.65 25.45 29.38
CA LEU A 3 -31.87 25.74 28.18
C LEU A 3 -30.44 26.23 28.49
N ASP A 4 -30.27 26.93 29.61
CA ASP A 4 -28.97 27.43 30.08
C ASP A 4 -27.95 26.31 30.32
N GLU A 5 -28.39 25.17 30.88
CA GLU A 5 -27.56 24.01 31.21
C GLU A 5 -27.09 23.27 29.95
N PHE A 6 -27.90 23.29 28.88
CA PHE A 6 -27.56 22.68 27.60
C PHE A 6 -26.50 23.49 26.84
N ILE A 7 -26.61 24.82 26.86
CA ILE A 7 -25.63 25.73 26.22
C ILE A 7 -24.27 25.67 26.93
N GLU A 8 -24.26 25.57 28.26
CA GLU A 8 -23.03 25.44 29.05
C GLU A 8 -22.33 24.09 28.80
N PHE A 9 -23.08 22.99 28.72
CA PHE A 9 -22.55 21.66 28.40
C PHE A 9 -21.94 21.61 26.99
N GLU A 10 -22.63 22.18 25.99
CA GLU A 10 -22.15 22.21 24.60
C GLU A 10 -20.88 23.07 24.42
N ALA A 11 -20.76 24.16 25.19
CA ALA A 11 -19.55 24.98 25.21
C ALA A 11 -18.35 24.22 25.81
N ASN A 12 -18.58 23.42 26.84
CA ASN A 12 -17.55 22.61 27.51
C ASN A 12 -17.07 21.45 26.62
N GLU A 13 -17.99 20.73 25.96
CA GLU A 13 -17.64 19.67 25.00
C GLU A 13 -16.79 20.19 23.84
N ARG A 14 -17.10 21.39 23.32
CA ARG A 14 -16.30 22.02 22.25
C ARG A 14 -14.90 22.39 22.73
N ALA A 15 -14.74 22.83 23.98
CA ALA A 15 -13.44 23.14 24.57
C ALA A 15 -12.62 21.85 24.81
N GLU A 16 -13.27 20.80 25.31
CA GLU A 16 -12.65 19.49 25.52
C GLU A 16 -12.22 18.85 24.20
N ARG A 17 -13.04 18.93 23.14
CA ARG A 17 -12.64 18.50 21.79
C ARG A 17 -11.43 19.24 21.25
N ARG A 18 -11.33 20.56 21.47
CA ARG A 18 -10.13 21.33 21.05
C ARG A 18 -8.89 20.94 21.86
N ARG A 19 -9.02 20.69 23.16
CA ARG A 19 -7.91 20.19 24.00
C ARG A 19 -7.45 18.82 23.53
N LEU A 20 -8.39 17.89 23.32
CA LEU A 20 -8.10 16.55 22.81
C LEU A 20 -7.48 16.59 21.42
N ALA A 21 -7.94 17.46 20.53
CA ALA A 21 -7.31 17.66 19.23
C ALA A 21 -5.87 18.20 19.37
N ALA A 22 -5.61 19.14 20.28
CA ALA A 22 -4.25 19.62 20.54
C ALA A 22 -3.32 18.56 21.15
N GLU A 23 -3.87 17.58 21.87
CA GLU A 23 -3.14 16.45 22.47
C GLU A 23 -2.92 15.29 21.47
N LYS A 24 -3.70 15.24 20.39
CA LYS A 24 -3.52 14.24 19.33
C LYS A 24 -2.45 14.69 18.36
N ASP A 25 -1.52 13.78 18.07
CA ASP A 25 -0.51 13.97 17.05
C ASP A 25 -1.15 13.80 15.66
N TYR A 26 -1.33 14.93 14.96
CA TYR A 26 -1.85 14.98 13.60
C TYR A 26 -0.75 15.04 12.53
N ALA A 27 0.52 14.81 12.89
CA ALA A 27 1.63 14.81 11.93
C ALA A 27 1.41 13.84 10.75
N ILE A 28 0.64 12.76 10.97
CA ILE A 28 0.29 11.83 9.89
C ILE A 28 -0.57 12.49 8.79
N LEU A 29 -1.43 13.45 9.13
CA LEU A 29 -2.24 14.17 8.14
C LEU A 29 -1.36 15.07 7.26
N ASP A 30 -0.38 15.73 7.87
CA ASP A 30 0.60 16.55 7.14
C ASP A 30 1.46 15.67 6.21
N HIS A 31 1.82 14.47 6.66
CA HIS A 31 2.52 13.48 5.84
C HIS A 31 1.68 12.99 4.66
N LEU A 32 0.39 12.72 4.87
CA LEU A 32 -0.53 12.31 3.80
C LEU A 32 -0.70 13.42 2.75
N ASP A 33 -0.87 14.67 3.18
CA ASP A 33 -0.93 15.84 2.30
C ASP A 33 0.38 16.03 1.52
N SER A 34 1.54 15.79 2.16
CA SER A 34 2.83 15.77 1.46
C SER A 34 2.94 14.61 0.46
N PHE A 35 2.37 13.45 0.77
CA PHE A 35 2.38 12.29 -0.12
C PHE A 35 1.50 12.54 -1.35
N GLU A 36 0.29 13.07 -1.16
CA GLU A 36 -0.65 13.39 -2.24
C GLU A 36 -0.04 14.36 -3.26
N ARG A 37 0.62 15.42 -2.79
CA ARG A 37 1.33 16.36 -3.68
C ARG A 37 2.44 15.70 -4.48
N ARG A 38 3.21 14.80 -3.85
CA ARG A 38 4.28 14.06 -4.53
C ARG A 38 3.70 13.09 -5.55
N PHE A 39 2.59 12.44 -5.21
CA PHE A 39 1.89 11.55 -6.11
C PHE A 39 1.47 12.29 -7.39
N GLU A 40 0.79 13.43 -7.25
CA GLU A 40 0.36 14.27 -8.38
C GLU A 40 1.54 14.73 -9.27
N GLU A 41 2.69 15.05 -8.68
CA GLU A 41 3.90 15.44 -9.42
C GLU A 41 4.48 14.31 -10.29
N HIS A 42 4.28 13.05 -9.89
CA HIS A 42 4.88 11.88 -10.52
C HIS A 42 3.91 11.07 -11.40
N VAL A 43 2.61 11.36 -11.37
CA VAL A 43 1.61 10.76 -12.26
C VAL A 43 1.75 11.35 -13.67
N SER A 44 1.84 10.49 -14.70
CA SER A 44 1.90 10.91 -16.10
C SER A 44 0.70 10.38 -16.87
N ASP A 45 -0.20 11.27 -17.30
CA ASP A 45 -1.38 11.17 -18.22
C ASP A 45 -2.32 9.93 -18.17
N ASP A 46 -1.93 8.80 -17.57
CA ASP A 46 -2.74 7.63 -17.18
C ASP A 46 -1.93 6.53 -16.45
N ALA A 47 -0.65 6.75 -16.16
CA ALA A 47 0.21 5.76 -15.53
C ALA A 47 1.12 6.35 -14.44
N VAL A 48 1.49 5.50 -13.49
CA VAL A 48 2.48 5.77 -12.46
C VAL A 48 3.66 4.85 -12.67
N VAL A 49 4.83 5.44 -12.87
CA VAL A 49 6.11 4.73 -12.90
C VAL A 49 6.75 4.84 -11.51
N GLY A 50 7.12 3.71 -10.92
CA GLY A 50 7.84 3.71 -9.64
C GLY A 50 8.52 2.39 -9.36
N SER A 51 9.54 2.41 -8.50
CA SER A 51 10.30 1.21 -8.17
C SER A 51 9.66 0.45 -7.02
N VAL A 52 9.37 -0.82 -7.15
CA VAL A 52 8.79 -1.60 -6.05
C VAL A 52 9.89 -2.18 -5.16
N SER A 53 9.62 -2.21 -3.85
CA SER A 53 10.42 -3.07 -2.96
C SER A 53 10.22 -4.53 -3.38
N PRO A 54 11.23 -5.42 -3.27
CA PRO A 54 11.12 -6.86 -3.56
C PRO A 54 10.13 -7.69 -2.72
N SER A 55 9.07 -7.07 -2.20
CA SER A 55 8.04 -7.69 -1.37
C SER A 55 6.67 -7.38 -1.93
N ILE A 56 5.89 -8.43 -2.19
CA ILE A 56 4.47 -8.34 -2.55
C ILE A 56 3.58 -8.35 -1.30
N PHE A 57 2.41 -7.74 -1.39
CA PHE A 57 1.38 -7.88 -0.37
C PHE A 57 0.41 -9.02 -0.72
N VAL A 58 0.12 -9.88 0.26
CA VAL A 58 -0.93 -10.90 0.17
C VAL A 58 -1.87 -10.75 1.35
N GLY A 59 -3.15 -10.51 1.04
CA GLY A 59 -4.22 -10.38 1.99
C GLY A 59 -4.54 -11.72 2.66
N ARG A 60 -4.75 -11.68 3.97
CA ARG A 60 -5.09 -12.85 4.79
C ARG A 60 -6.59 -13.15 4.90
N ALA A 61 -7.43 -12.33 4.28
CA ALA A 61 -8.88 -12.41 4.36
C ALA A 61 -9.47 -12.81 3.01
N ASN A 62 -10.74 -13.26 3.03
CA ASN A 62 -11.54 -13.58 1.85
C ASN A 62 -11.08 -14.80 1.04
N TYR A 63 -10.34 -15.73 1.65
CA TYR A 63 -9.98 -16.99 0.99
C TYR A 63 -11.24 -17.71 0.42
N PRO A 64 -11.20 -18.19 -0.84
CA PRO A 64 -10.04 -18.26 -1.74
C PRO A 64 -9.75 -16.98 -2.55
N ALA A 65 -10.67 -16.00 -2.59
CA ALA A 65 -10.50 -14.73 -3.28
C ALA A 65 -9.70 -13.70 -2.43
N VAL A 66 -8.38 -13.84 -2.43
CA VAL A 66 -7.48 -12.98 -1.66
C VAL A 66 -7.07 -11.73 -2.44
N SER A 67 -6.86 -10.62 -1.73
CA SER A 67 -6.30 -9.41 -2.34
C SER A 67 -4.78 -9.55 -2.42
N THR A 68 -4.19 -9.32 -3.59
CA THR A 68 -2.73 -9.35 -3.79
C THR A 68 -2.29 -8.08 -4.50
N GLY A 69 -1.11 -7.55 -4.21
CA GLY A 69 -0.69 -6.30 -4.82
C GLY A 69 0.81 -6.00 -4.77
N LEU A 70 1.21 -5.04 -5.60
CA LEU A 70 2.54 -4.44 -5.56
C LEU A 70 2.50 -3.17 -4.70
N LEU A 71 3.63 -2.89 -4.06
CA LEU A 71 3.82 -1.70 -3.23
C LEU A 71 4.93 -0.83 -3.82
N SER A 72 4.60 0.41 -4.18
CA SER A 72 5.53 1.34 -4.83
C SER A 72 5.69 2.64 -4.02
N PRO A 73 6.91 3.07 -3.65
CA PRO A 73 7.20 4.35 -3.01
C PRO A 73 7.35 5.44 -4.09
N VAL A 74 6.22 5.93 -4.58
CA VAL A 74 6.15 6.95 -5.64
C VAL A 74 6.94 8.20 -5.24
N GLY A 75 7.82 8.66 -6.13
CA GLY A 75 8.73 9.79 -5.94
C GLY A 75 9.85 9.55 -4.91
N ARG A 76 10.07 8.30 -4.51
CA ARG A 76 11.16 7.87 -3.61
C ARG A 76 11.81 6.57 -4.09
N GLU A 77 11.89 6.41 -5.41
CA GLU A 77 12.28 5.17 -6.07
C GLU A 77 13.71 4.74 -5.69
N SER A 78 14.63 5.71 -5.67
CA SER A 78 16.02 5.50 -5.24
C SER A 78 16.18 4.95 -3.81
N ALA A 79 15.12 5.01 -2.99
CA ALA A 79 15.08 4.53 -1.62
C ALA A 79 14.14 3.34 -1.41
N ALA A 80 13.66 2.67 -2.47
CA ALA A 80 12.67 1.60 -2.37
C ALA A 80 13.05 0.45 -1.42
N ASP A 81 14.34 0.13 -1.27
CA ASP A 81 14.79 -0.88 -0.31
C ASP A 81 14.47 -0.53 1.15
N ARG A 82 14.38 0.76 1.50
CA ARG A 82 14.04 1.20 2.87
C ARG A 82 12.59 0.90 3.24
N PHE A 83 11.72 0.80 2.24
CA PHE A 83 10.29 0.48 2.43
C PHE A 83 10.04 -1.02 2.53
N ARG A 84 11.02 -1.84 2.13
CA ARG A 84 10.98 -3.30 2.32
C ARG A 84 11.02 -3.63 3.80
N THR A 85 10.01 -4.35 4.27
CA THR A 85 10.01 -4.88 5.65
C THR A 85 11.13 -5.89 5.79
N SER A 86 12.07 -5.63 6.69
CA SER A 86 13.21 -6.50 6.94
C SER A 86 13.71 -6.37 8.38
N ALA A 87 14.54 -7.31 8.81
CA ALA A 87 15.15 -7.26 10.14
C ALA A 87 16.03 -6.01 10.35
N ALA A 88 16.53 -5.39 9.27
CA ALA A 88 17.34 -4.17 9.35
C ALA A 88 16.61 -3.00 10.00
N TRP A 89 15.27 -2.98 9.97
CA TRP A 89 14.48 -1.95 10.66
C TRP A 89 14.70 -1.95 12.17
N TYR A 90 15.06 -3.09 12.77
CA TYR A 90 15.43 -3.16 14.17
C TYR A 90 16.77 -2.47 14.43
N ASP A 91 17.75 -2.71 13.56
CA ASP A 91 19.08 -2.09 13.66
C ASP A 91 19.02 -0.58 13.37
N GLU A 92 18.12 -0.15 12.48
CA GLU A 92 17.82 1.25 12.19
C GLU A 92 17.07 1.97 13.32
N GLY A 93 16.50 1.24 14.29
CA GLY A 93 15.71 1.82 15.38
C GLY A 93 14.38 2.45 14.91
N VAL A 94 13.76 1.89 13.85
CA VAL A 94 12.51 2.39 13.26
C VAL A 94 11.39 2.37 14.31
N SER A 95 10.83 3.54 14.62
CA SER A 95 9.71 3.67 15.55
C SER A 95 8.39 3.26 14.91
N ILE A 96 7.34 3.09 15.73
CA ILE A 96 6.01 2.80 15.19
C ILE A 96 5.50 3.90 14.26
N ALA A 97 5.82 5.17 14.55
CA ALA A 97 5.45 6.29 13.69
C ALA A 97 6.16 6.20 12.34
N ASP A 98 7.45 5.89 12.32
CA ASP A 98 8.21 5.68 11.08
C ASP A 98 7.65 4.52 10.24
N VAL A 99 7.16 3.45 10.89
CA VAL A 99 6.48 2.35 10.18
C VAL A 99 5.21 2.85 9.51
N PHE A 100 4.40 3.64 10.22
CA PHE A 100 3.20 4.22 9.62
C PHE A 100 3.55 5.12 8.45
N ASP A 101 4.54 6.00 8.58
CA ASP A 101 4.97 6.90 7.51
C ASP A 101 5.48 6.15 6.29
N ARG A 102 6.30 5.11 6.50
CA ARG A 102 6.78 4.23 5.41
C ARG A 102 5.60 3.54 4.72
N ARG A 103 4.62 3.03 5.46
CA ARG A 103 3.48 2.29 4.90
C ARG A 103 2.48 3.17 4.17
N THR A 104 2.19 4.36 4.69
CA THR A 104 1.26 5.32 4.07
C THR A 104 1.86 6.02 2.86
N SER A 105 3.20 6.00 2.72
CA SER A 105 3.90 6.46 1.51
C SER A 105 3.96 5.45 0.36
N LEU A 106 3.33 4.28 0.48
CA LEU A 106 3.33 3.27 -0.56
C LEU A 106 2.00 3.29 -1.33
N LEU A 107 2.10 3.44 -2.65
CA LEU A 107 0.99 3.16 -3.55
C LEU A 107 0.71 1.65 -3.54
N ASN A 108 -0.54 1.29 -3.28
CA ASN A 108 -0.97 -0.09 -3.21
C ASN A 108 -1.82 -0.47 -4.42
N SER A 109 -1.22 -1.14 -5.39
CA SER A 109 -1.93 -1.66 -6.56
C SER A 109 -2.43 -3.08 -6.26
N THR A 110 -3.58 -3.19 -5.59
CA THR A 110 -4.17 -4.51 -5.29
C THR A 110 -5.15 -4.97 -6.36
N ARG A 111 -5.14 -6.28 -6.63
CA ARG A 111 -6.16 -7.00 -7.40
C ARG A 111 -6.64 -8.23 -6.63
N GLY A 112 -7.93 -8.52 -6.71
CA GLY A 112 -8.49 -9.78 -6.20
C GLY A 112 -8.02 -10.96 -7.06
N VAL A 113 -7.48 -12.00 -6.41
CA VAL A 113 -7.03 -13.24 -7.04
C VAL A 113 -7.69 -14.41 -6.33
N ASP A 114 -8.31 -15.31 -7.09
CA ASP A 114 -8.80 -16.58 -6.57
C ASP A 114 -7.67 -17.61 -6.55
N VAL A 115 -7.27 -18.05 -5.36
CA VAL A 115 -6.18 -19.02 -5.15
C VAL A 115 -6.43 -20.35 -5.87
N THR A 116 -7.68 -20.76 -6.05
CA THR A 116 -8.02 -22.04 -6.68
C THR A 116 -7.84 -22.04 -8.20
N SER A 117 -7.81 -20.86 -8.81
CA SER A 117 -7.61 -20.68 -10.27
C SER A 117 -6.36 -19.86 -10.61
N ALA A 118 -5.61 -19.40 -9.60
CA ALA A 118 -4.31 -18.79 -9.77
C ALA A 118 -3.41 -19.76 -10.56
N GLY A 119 -2.93 -19.33 -11.73
CA GLY A 119 -2.19 -20.18 -12.68
C GLY A 119 -2.90 -20.45 -13.99
N ALA A 120 -4.24 -20.46 -14.03
CA ALA A 120 -5.02 -20.72 -15.25
C ALA A 120 -5.08 -19.55 -16.25
N ALA A 121 -4.53 -18.39 -15.88
CA ALA A 121 -4.64 -17.15 -16.65
C ALA A 121 -3.65 -17.02 -17.83
N GLY A 122 -2.95 -18.10 -18.21
CA GLY A 122 -2.11 -18.12 -19.40
C GLY A 122 -2.97 -18.16 -20.67
N THR A 123 -2.92 -17.10 -21.47
CA THR A 123 -3.53 -17.04 -22.81
C THR A 123 -2.72 -17.90 -23.80
N GLY A 124 -2.89 -19.22 -23.72
CA GLY A 124 -2.35 -20.18 -24.67
C GLY A 124 -3.36 -21.29 -24.89
N ALA A 125 -3.72 -21.55 -26.14
CA ALA A 125 -4.74 -22.49 -26.58
C ALA A 125 -4.32 -23.97 -26.41
N ASP A 126 -3.99 -24.37 -25.18
CA ASP A 126 -3.70 -25.75 -24.80
C ASP A 126 -4.45 -26.06 -23.50
N THR A 127 -5.78 -26.19 -23.61
CA THR A 127 -6.77 -26.33 -22.53
C THR A 127 -6.70 -27.65 -21.75
N ASP A 128 -5.57 -28.35 -21.76
CA ASP A 128 -5.46 -29.72 -21.23
C ASP A 128 -4.39 -29.90 -20.13
N ARG A 129 -3.94 -28.80 -19.50
CA ARG A 129 -3.15 -28.89 -18.26
C ARG A 129 -3.76 -27.99 -17.22
N SER A 130 -4.02 -28.55 -16.04
CA SER A 130 -4.20 -27.81 -14.80
C SER A 130 -2.99 -26.91 -14.64
N ALA A 131 -3.10 -25.65 -15.07
CA ALA A 131 -1.99 -24.73 -15.08
C ALA A 131 -1.67 -24.38 -13.62
N SER A 132 -0.52 -24.88 -13.17
CA SER A 132 -0.07 -24.70 -11.80
C SER A 132 0.29 -23.23 -11.56
N VAL A 133 0.03 -22.72 -10.36
CA VAL A 133 0.58 -21.44 -9.88
C VAL A 133 2.11 -21.38 -10.11
N HIS A 134 2.80 -22.52 -10.05
CA HIS A 134 4.24 -22.62 -10.26
C HIS A 134 4.69 -22.31 -11.70
N ASP A 135 3.80 -22.42 -12.67
CA ASP A 135 4.08 -22.19 -14.10
C ASP A 135 3.52 -20.84 -14.60
N ALA A 136 2.90 -20.05 -13.72
CA ALA A 136 2.44 -18.70 -14.04
C ALA A 136 3.62 -17.74 -14.16
N TRP A 137 4.01 -17.44 -15.39
CA TRP A 137 5.03 -16.44 -15.73
C TRP A 137 4.48 -15.24 -16.50
N ASP A 138 3.24 -15.32 -16.98
CA ASP A 138 2.60 -14.25 -17.73
C ASP A 138 1.62 -13.44 -16.87
N GLY A 139 1.36 -12.21 -17.31
CA GLY A 139 0.38 -11.31 -16.71
C GLY A 139 0.72 -10.87 -15.28
N TRP A 140 -0.30 -10.49 -14.52
CA TRP A 140 -0.15 -9.87 -13.19
C TRP A 140 0.60 -10.75 -12.18
N LEU A 141 0.32 -12.06 -12.16
CA LEU A 141 1.02 -13.01 -11.28
C LEU A 141 2.48 -13.20 -11.67
N GLY A 142 2.80 -13.17 -12.97
CA GLY A 142 4.17 -13.17 -13.48
C GLY A 142 4.97 -11.98 -12.98
N VAL A 143 4.42 -10.77 -13.13
CA VAL A 143 5.06 -9.53 -12.63
C VAL A 143 5.28 -9.60 -11.12
N GLN A 144 4.27 -10.00 -10.34
CA GLN A 144 4.41 -10.16 -8.88
C GLN A 144 5.52 -11.16 -8.50
N ARG A 145 5.65 -12.24 -9.25
CA ARG A 145 6.70 -13.24 -9.05
C ARG A 145 8.09 -12.68 -9.36
N GLU A 146 8.23 -11.97 -10.48
CA GLU A 146 9.50 -11.33 -10.85
C GLU A 146 9.95 -10.35 -9.76
N VAL A 147 9.04 -9.51 -9.28
CA VAL A 147 9.28 -8.60 -8.15
C VAL A 147 9.70 -9.36 -6.89
N ALA A 148 9.02 -10.45 -6.55
CA ALA A 148 9.29 -11.21 -5.33
C ALA A 148 10.62 -11.97 -5.33
N ILE A 149 11.13 -12.33 -6.52
CA ILE A 149 12.42 -13.02 -6.69
C ILE A 149 13.57 -12.02 -6.88
N ALA A 150 13.28 -10.75 -7.15
CA ALA A 150 14.28 -9.73 -7.34
C ALA A 150 15.15 -9.54 -6.09
N ASP A 151 16.46 -9.48 -6.27
CA ASP A 151 17.42 -9.17 -5.19
C ASP A 151 17.48 -7.67 -4.87
N ARG A 152 17.02 -6.83 -5.81
CA ARG A 152 17.05 -5.37 -5.75
C ARG A 152 15.72 -4.79 -6.21
N PRO A 153 15.39 -3.53 -5.85
CA PRO A 153 14.20 -2.87 -6.34
C PRO A 153 14.12 -2.89 -7.86
N VAL A 154 12.91 -3.09 -8.38
CA VAL A 154 12.64 -3.13 -9.82
C VAL A 154 11.66 -2.03 -10.19
N ASP A 155 11.88 -1.39 -11.34
CA ASP A 155 10.98 -0.36 -11.85
C ASP A 155 9.73 -1.00 -12.46
N VAL A 156 8.56 -0.49 -12.10
CA VAL A 156 7.27 -0.98 -12.56
C VAL A 156 6.39 0.19 -12.99
N GLU A 157 5.67 0.01 -14.08
CA GLU A 157 4.64 0.92 -14.56
C GLU A 157 3.26 0.37 -14.18
N ILE A 158 2.43 1.22 -13.57
CA ILE A 158 1.09 0.89 -13.10
C ILE A 158 0.11 1.83 -13.80
N GLY A 159 -0.76 1.29 -14.65
CA GLY A 159 -1.87 2.03 -15.24
C GLY A 159 -2.95 2.35 -14.20
N LEU A 160 -3.57 3.53 -14.29
CA LEU A 160 -4.54 4.07 -13.34
C LEU A 160 -6.02 4.02 -13.81
N ASP A 161 -6.33 3.26 -14.86
CA ASP A 161 -7.69 3.06 -15.43
C ASP A 161 -8.84 2.93 -14.41
#